data_AF-A0A662UT86-F1
#
_entry.id   AF-A0A662UT86-F1
#
_cell.length_a   1.000
_cell.length_b   1.000
_cell.length_c   1.000
_cell.angle_alpha   90.00
_cell.angle_beta   90.00
_cell.angle_gamma   90.00
#
_symmetry.space_group_name_H-M   'P 1'
#
loop_
_entity.id
_entity.type
_entity.pdbx_description
1 polymer ?
#
loop_
_entity_poly.entity_id
_entity_poly.type
_entity_poly.pdbx_seq_one_letter_code
_entity_poly.pdbx_strand_id
1 'polypeptide(L)'
;MKYILSGGGAKCIFCEAVEGDDRKHWVIARSKHSIAVLNIFPYNTAHVMVAPKRHIPRPDLLSRDEVLDLHSLVILVIKAIDREYKPHGYNVGMNIGKVAGAGIESHLHIHVVPRWLGDTNYMPVIGLTKVMPEDLTQTYERIRRSLESVTNTVSTTMEWEDCAEVMQ
;
A
#
# COMPACT_ATOMS: atom_id res chain seq x y z
N MET A 1 -17.93 6.27 -10.72
CA MET A 1 -17.55 4.88 -11.10
C MET A 1 -16.88 4.85 -12.48
N LYS A 2 -15.66 5.41 -12.64
CA LYS A 2 -14.99 5.46 -13.96
C LYS A 2 -13.72 4.60 -14.05
N TYR A 3 -13.20 4.11 -12.92
CA TYR A 3 -11.89 3.44 -12.86
C TYR A 3 -11.96 1.93 -12.54
N ILE A 4 -13.11 1.41 -12.09
CA ILE A 4 -13.27 -0.02 -11.75
C ILE A 4 -13.91 -0.81 -12.91
N LEU A 5 -14.53 -0.13 -13.89
CA LEU A 5 -15.30 -0.76 -14.97
C LEU A 5 -14.65 -0.70 -16.37
N SER A 6 -13.45 -0.13 -16.51
CA SER A 6 -12.80 -0.03 -17.83
C SER A 6 -11.97 -1.29 -18.14
N GLY A 7 -12.65 -2.36 -18.52
CA GLY A 7 -12.04 -3.44 -19.29
C GLY A 7 -11.67 -2.93 -20.67
N GLY A 8 -10.36 -2.83 -20.95
CA GLY A 8 -9.81 -2.46 -22.26
C GLY A 8 -9.49 -0.97 -22.40
N GLY A 9 -8.25 -0.57 -22.08
CA GLY A 9 -7.67 0.71 -22.50
C GLY A 9 -7.42 1.77 -21.42
N ALA A 10 -7.75 1.53 -20.15
CA ALA A 10 -7.35 2.44 -19.08
C ALA A 10 -5.85 2.26 -18.76
N LYS A 11 -5.10 3.37 -18.75
CA LYS A 11 -3.72 3.40 -18.29
C LYS A 11 -3.64 2.91 -16.83
N CYS A 12 -2.62 2.12 -16.53
CA CYS A 12 -2.42 1.58 -15.18
C CYS A 12 -2.08 2.71 -14.20
N ILE A 13 -2.82 2.81 -13.10
CA ILE A 13 -2.63 3.88 -12.10
C ILE A 13 -1.23 3.85 -11.47
N PHE A 14 -0.63 2.66 -11.34
CA PHE A 14 0.70 2.52 -10.77
C PHE A 14 1.76 2.98 -11.76
N CYS A 15 1.65 2.64 -13.04
CA CYS A 15 2.55 3.14 -14.07
C CYS A 15 2.47 4.66 -14.20
N GLU A 16 1.26 5.23 -14.18
CA GLU A 16 1.08 6.68 -14.15
C GLU A 16 1.68 7.30 -12.89
N ALA A 17 1.52 6.66 -11.73
CA ALA A 17 2.15 7.12 -10.49
C ALA A 17 3.67 7.03 -10.55
N VAL A 18 4.25 6.02 -11.21
CA VAL A 18 5.70 5.90 -11.38
C VAL A 18 6.28 7.07 -12.18
N GLU A 19 5.63 7.45 -13.27
CA GLU A 19 6.10 8.52 -14.17
C GLU A 19 5.66 9.93 -13.75
N GLY A 20 4.56 10.02 -12.98
CA GLY A 20 3.90 11.27 -12.64
C GLY A 20 4.32 11.89 -11.32
N ASP A 21 3.68 13.02 -11.01
CA ASP A 21 3.86 13.76 -9.77
C ASP A 21 3.30 13.02 -8.55
N ASP A 22 4.04 13.04 -7.45
CA ASP A 22 3.68 12.34 -6.21
C ASP A 22 2.33 12.79 -5.66
N ARG A 23 2.08 14.11 -5.61
CA ARG A 23 0.88 14.66 -4.99
C ARG A 23 -0.35 14.36 -5.84
N LYS A 24 -0.23 14.45 -7.16
CA LYS A 24 -1.32 14.13 -8.08
C LYS A 24 -1.75 12.66 -8.02
N HIS A 25 -0.79 11.77 -7.80
CA HIS A 25 -1.02 10.32 -7.79
C HIS A 25 -1.05 9.71 -6.38
N TRP A 26 -1.06 10.54 -5.33
CA TRP A 26 -1.07 10.11 -3.92
C TRP A 26 0.10 9.18 -3.53
N VAL A 27 1.25 9.36 -4.17
CA VAL A 27 2.48 8.64 -3.86
C VAL A 27 3.06 9.18 -2.56
N ILE A 28 3.13 8.32 -1.55
CA ILE A 28 3.64 8.68 -0.22
C ILE A 28 5.13 8.32 -0.07
N ALA A 29 5.61 7.31 -0.80
CA ALA A 29 7.01 6.91 -0.80
C ALA A 29 7.41 6.23 -2.11
N ARG A 30 8.70 6.34 -2.45
CA ARG A 30 9.34 5.63 -3.57
C ARG A 30 10.61 4.97 -3.05
N SER A 31 10.84 3.73 -3.47
CA SER A 31 12.10 3.01 -3.25
C SER A 31 12.79 2.77 -4.59
N LYS A 32 13.80 1.89 -4.64
CA LYS A 32 14.51 1.60 -5.89
C LYS A 32 13.58 0.92 -6.88
N HIS A 33 12.87 -0.12 -6.44
CA HIS A 33 12.04 -0.97 -7.29
C HIS A 33 10.53 -0.82 -7.09
N SER A 34 10.09 -0.08 -6.07
CA SER A 34 8.68 -0.03 -5.65
C SER A 34 8.19 1.39 -5.38
N ILE A 35 6.87 1.53 -5.29
CA ILE A 35 6.17 2.75 -4.88
C ILE A 35 5.09 2.40 -3.86
N ALA A 36 4.78 3.33 -2.97
CA ALA A 36 3.67 3.25 -2.03
C ALA A 36 2.70 4.40 -2.31
N VAL A 37 1.42 4.06 -2.48
CA VAL A 37 0.36 4.97 -2.93
C VAL A 37 -0.86 4.84 -2.02
N LEU A 38 -1.50 5.94 -1.66
CA LEU A 38 -2.78 5.85 -0.94
C LEU A 38 -3.89 5.33 -1.84
N ASN A 39 -4.73 4.46 -1.28
CA ASN A 39 -5.94 4.05 -1.98
C ASN A 39 -7.00 5.16 -1.88
N ILE A 40 -7.43 5.67 -3.03
CA ILE A 40 -8.49 6.69 -3.14
C ILE A 40 -9.88 6.18 -2.75
N PHE A 41 -10.05 4.85 -2.69
CA PHE A 41 -11.25 4.17 -2.16
C PHE A 41 -10.86 3.29 -0.97
N PRO A 42 -10.47 3.89 0.16
CA PRO A 42 -9.89 3.18 1.28
C PRO A 42 -10.92 2.33 2.03
N TYR A 43 -10.47 1.24 2.65
CA TYR A 43 -11.30 0.43 3.56
C TYR A 43 -11.33 1.04 4.96
N ASN A 44 -10.21 1.64 5.37
CA ASN A 44 -10.01 2.41 6.60
C ASN A 44 -9.03 3.54 6.30
N THR A 45 -8.99 4.56 7.17
CA THR A 45 -7.98 5.63 7.08
C THR A 45 -6.58 5.04 6.98
N ALA A 46 -5.73 5.66 6.17
CA ALA A 46 -4.38 5.20 5.88
C ALA A 46 -4.28 3.83 5.17
N HIS A 47 -5.27 3.46 4.35
CA HIS A 47 -5.15 2.33 3.42
C HIS A 47 -4.12 2.66 2.32
N VAL A 48 -2.99 1.96 2.33
CA VAL A 48 -1.90 2.10 1.36
C VAL A 48 -1.82 0.87 0.45
N MET A 49 -1.45 1.10 -0.81
CA MET A 49 -1.08 0.07 -1.77
C MET A 49 0.41 0.21 -2.11
N VAL A 50 1.18 -0.88 -1.94
CA VAL A 50 2.60 -0.94 -2.30
C VAL A 50 2.75 -1.81 -3.54
N ALA A 51 3.36 -1.27 -4.59
CA ALA A 51 3.46 -1.93 -5.89
C ALA A 51 4.89 -1.85 -6.45
N PRO A 52 5.36 -2.86 -7.19
CA PRO A 52 6.60 -2.73 -7.96
C PRO A 52 6.40 -1.67 -9.05
N LYS A 53 7.48 -0.96 -9.40
CA LYS A 53 7.47 -0.01 -10.52
C LYS A 53 7.26 -0.70 -11.86
N ARG A 54 7.76 -1.94 -11.99
CA ARG A 54 7.58 -2.76 -13.18
C ARG A 54 6.14 -3.26 -13.26
N HIS A 55 5.53 -3.12 -14.44
CA HIS A 55 4.17 -3.58 -14.70
C HIS A 55 4.14 -5.12 -14.81
N ILE A 56 3.89 -5.80 -13.69
CA ILE A 56 3.71 -7.25 -13.65
C ILE A 56 2.45 -7.62 -12.86
N PRO A 57 1.69 -8.64 -13.27
CA PRO A 57 0.43 -9.01 -12.61
C PRO A 57 0.62 -9.94 -11.40
N ARG A 58 1.79 -10.56 -11.24
CA ARG A 58 1.98 -11.70 -10.34
C ARG A 58 3.30 -11.62 -9.56
N PRO A 59 3.33 -12.11 -8.31
CA PRO A 59 4.53 -12.08 -7.48
C PRO A 59 5.61 -13.06 -7.95
N ASP A 60 5.25 -14.18 -8.58
CA ASP A 60 6.22 -15.15 -9.12
C ASP A 60 7.10 -14.60 -10.25
N LEU A 61 6.77 -13.42 -10.77
CA LEU A 61 7.54 -12.73 -11.79
C LEU A 61 8.55 -11.73 -11.23
N LEU A 62 8.54 -11.46 -9.91
CA LEU A 62 9.47 -10.54 -9.25
C LEU A 62 10.89 -11.11 -9.22
N SER A 63 11.89 -10.25 -9.41
CA SER A 63 13.28 -10.61 -9.07
C SER A 63 13.47 -10.62 -7.55
N ARG A 64 14.55 -11.26 -7.06
CA ARG A 64 14.90 -11.27 -5.64
C ARG A 64 15.01 -9.84 -5.07
N ASP A 65 15.64 -8.94 -5.81
CA ASP A 65 15.80 -7.54 -5.40
C ASP A 65 14.47 -6.80 -5.34
N GLU A 66 13.56 -7.07 -6.29
CA GLU A 66 12.22 -6.49 -6.28
C GLU A 66 11.39 -7.01 -5.10
N VAL A 67 11.48 -8.30 -4.75
CA VAL A 67 10.81 -8.87 -3.57
C VAL A 67 11.28 -8.18 -2.29
N LEU A 68 12.60 -8.07 -2.11
CA LEU A 68 13.18 -7.45 -0.91
C LEU A 68 12.81 -5.97 -0.80
N ASP A 69 12.92 -5.22 -1.88
CA ASP A 69 12.58 -3.80 -1.92
C ASP A 69 11.07 -3.57 -1.67
N LEU A 70 10.20 -4.40 -2.27
CA LEU A 70 8.75 -4.33 -2.09
C LEU A 70 8.34 -4.56 -0.63
N HIS A 71 8.85 -5.63 -0.01
CA HIS A 71 8.56 -5.95 1.39
C HIS A 71 9.20 -4.96 2.37
N SER A 72 10.41 -4.46 2.07
CA SER A 72 11.03 -3.40 2.86
C SER A 72 10.19 -2.13 2.87
N LEU A 73 9.60 -1.78 1.71
CA LEU A 73 8.72 -0.63 1.60
C LEU A 73 7.39 -0.85 2.35
N VAL A 74 6.83 -2.07 2.34
CA VAL A 74 5.66 -2.43 3.18
C VAL A 74 5.97 -2.22 4.66
N ILE A 75 7.12 -2.69 5.15
CA ILE A 75 7.54 -2.52 6.55
C ILE A 75 7.67 -1.03 6.90
N LEU A 76 8.28 -0.23 6.01
CA LEU A 76 8.42 1.20 6.20
C LEU A 76 7.06 1.92 6.32
N VAL A 77 6.11 1.54 5.45
CA VAL A 77 4.73 2.06 5.50
C VAL A 77 4.06 1.71 6.83
N ILE A 78 4.17 0.46 7.29
CA ILE A 78 3.60 0.04 8.59
C ILE A 78 4.18 0.87 9.73
N LYS A 79 5.50 1.02 9.79
CA LYS A 79 6.16 1.86 10.82
C LYS A 79 5.66 3.31 10.81
N ALA A 80 5.46 3.88 9.61
CA ALA A 80 4.95 5.23 9.48
C ALA A 80 3.50 5.36 9.95
N ILE A 81 2.65 4.38 9.63
CA ILE A 81 1.25 4.34 10.08
C ILE A 81 1.17 4.13 11.60
N ASP A 82 1.98 3.24 12.17
CA ASP A 82 2.03 2.98 13.61
C ASP A 82 2.33 4.24 14.40
N ARG A 83 3.33 5.01 13.95
CA ARG A 83 3.71 6.27 14.56
C ARG A 83 2.56 7.29 14.56
N GLU A 84 1.80 7.35 13.48
CA GLU A 84 0.82 8.42 13.24
C GLU A 84 -0.58 8.10 13.77
N TYR A 85 -1.04 6.86 13.58
CA TYR A 85 -2.42 6.46 13.84
C TYR A 85 -2.59 5.39 14.92
N LYS A 86 -1.51 4.69 15.30
CA LYS A 86 -1.51 3.64 16.33
C LYS A 86 -2.67 2.62 16.15
N PRO A 87 -2.79 1.96 14.99
CA PRO A 87 -3.78 0.89 14.81
C PRO A 87 -3.51 -0.27 15.77
N HIS A 88 -4.56 -1.04 16.06
CA HIS A 88 -4.46 -2.24 16.89
C HIS A 88 -4.00 -3.48 16.10
N GLY A 89 -3.96 -3.38 14.77
CA GLY A 89 -3.48 -4.43 13.88
C GLY A 89 -3.57 -4.03 12.41
N TYR A 90 -3.21 -4.96 11.52
CA TYR A 90 -3.21 -4.74 10.07
C TYR A 90 -3.76 -5.95 9.32
N ASN A 91 -4.41 -5.70 8.18
CA ASN A 91 -4.50 -6.69 7.11
C ASN A 91 -3.48 -6.31 6.03
N VAL A 92 -2.58 -7.24 5.73
CA VAL A 92 -1.57 -7.09 4.68
C VAL A 92 -1.75 -8.24 3.70
N GLY A 93 -1.93 -7.94 2.42
CA GLY A 93 -2.21 -8.98 1.43
C GLY A 93 -2.29 -8.48 0.00
N MET A 94 -2.28 -9.40 -0.95
CA MET A 94 -2.39 -9.16 -2.38
C MET A 94 -3.49 -10.05 -2.95
N ASN A 95 -4.28 -9.51 -3.88
CA ASN A 95 -5.28 -10.28 -4.62
C ASN A 95 -4.71 -10.59 -6.01
N ILE A 96 -4.69 -11.86 -6.41
CA ILE A 96 -4.07 -12.31 -7.66
C ILE A 96 -5.15 -12.84 -8.61
N GLY A 97 -5.33 -12.14 -9.74
CA GLY A 97 -6.32 -12.47 -10.76
C GLY A 97 -7.73 -11.97 -10.44
N LYS A 98 -8.55 -11.82 -11.49
CA LYS A 98 -9.91 -11.26 -11.39
C LYS A 98 -10.79 -11.92 -10.34
N VAL A 99 -10.76 -13.26 -10.25
CA VAL A 99 -11.63 -14.03 -9.34
C VAL A 99 -11.27 -13.81 -7.87
N ALA A 100 -10.00 -13.51 -7.58
CA ALA A 100 -9.56 -13.18 -6.22
C ALA A 100 -9.93 -11.75 -5.79
N GLY A 101 -10.65 -10.99 -6.63
CA GLY A 101 -11.02 -9.61 -6.34
C GLY A 101 -9.89 -8.61 -6.58
N ALA A 102 -8.96 -8.90 -7.49
CA ALA A 102 -7.94 -7.93 -7.91
C ALA A 102 -8.62 -6.77 -8.64
N GLY A 103 -8.67 -5.58 -8.01
CA GLY A 103 -9.22 -4.38 -8.63
C GLY A 103 -8.41 -3.89 -9.83
N ILE A 104 -7.10 -4.18 -9.83
CA ILE A 104 -6.17 -3.93 -10.94
C ILE A 104 -5.46 -5.24 -11.24
N GLU A 105 -6.06 -6.06 -12.09
CA GLU A 105 -5.58 -7.42 -12.36
C GLU A 105 -4.18 -7.45 -13.01
N SER A 106 -3.85 -6.45 -13.81
CA SER A 106 -2.62 -6.46 -14.60
C SER A 106 -1.37 -5.98 -13.85
N HIS A 107 -1.52 -5.44 -12.63
CA HIS A 107 -0.40 -4.87 -11.87
C HIS A 107 -0.50 -5.26 -10.39
N LEU A 108 0.51 -6.00 -9.93
CA LEU A 108 0.66 -6.49 -8.57
C LEU A 108 0.68 -5.34 -7.56
N HIS A 109 -0.06 -5.47 -6.47
CA HIS A 109 0.01 -4.53 -5.36
C HIS A 109 -0.35 -5.23 -4.06
N ILE A 110 0.35 -4.84 -2.99
CA ILE A 110 0.11 -5.28 -1.63
C ILE A 110 -0.70 -4.19 -0.94
N HIS A 111 -1.88 -4.56 -0.46
CA HIS A 111 -2.68 -3.73 0.42
C HIS A 111 -2.09 -3.77 1.82
N VAL A 112 -1.95 -2.60 2.43
CA VAL A 112 -1.67 -2.40 3.85
C VAL A 112 -2.87 -1.66 4.43
N VAL A 113 -3.71 -2.38 5.17
CA VAL A 113 -4.97 -1.86 5.73
C VAL A 113 -4.89 -1.83 7.25
N PRO A 114 -4.78 -0.64 7.85
CA PRO A 114 -4.79 -0.49 9.31
C PRO A 114 -6.16 -0.86 9.89
N ARG A 115 -6.17 -1.53 11.05
CA ARG A 115 -7.37 -2.04 11.72
C ARG A 115 -7.44 -1.55 13.17
N TRP A 116 -8.65 -1.23 13.61
CA TRP A 116 -8.95 -0.94 15.00
C TRP A 116 -10.05 -1.86 15.51
N LEU A 117 -10.02 -2.13 16.81
CA LEU A 117 -11.10 -2.84 17.47
C LEU A 117 -12.39 -2.00 17.35
N GLY A 118 -13.42 -2.55 16.72
CA GLY A 118 -14.69 -1.84 16.49
C GLY A 118 -14.70 -0.89 15.29
N ASP A 119 -13.72 -0.96 14.39
CA ASP A 119 -13.70 -0.15 13.15
C ASP A 119 -14.86 -0.45 12.17
N THR A 120 -15.53 -1.58 12.39
CA THR A 120 -16.77 -1.97 11.72
C THR A 120 -17.90 -1.90 12.73
N ASN A 121 -18.73 -0.86 12.61
CA ASN A 121 -19.87 -0.61 13.48
C ASN A 121 -21.20 -0.82 12.71
N TYR A 122 -22.32 -0.36 13.25
CA TYR A 122 -23.63 -0.52 12.62
C TYR A 122 -23.76 0.23 11.27
N MET A 123 -22.96 1.28 11.04
CA MET A 123 -23.01 2.08 9.80
C MET A 123 -22.67 1.26 8.55
N PRO A 124 -21.53 0.54 8.47
CA PRO A 124 -21.25 -0.31 7.31
C PRO A 124 -22.12 -1.57 7.26
N VAL A 125 -22.54 -2.13 8.41
CA VAL A 125 -23.27 -3.40 8.45
C VAL A 125 -24.74 -3.24 8.07
N ILE A 126 -25.42 -2.22 8.62
CA ILE A 126 -26.86 -1.99 8.41
C ILE A 126 -27.08 -0.88 7.38
N GLY A 127 -26.34 0.22 7.52
CA GLY A 127 -26.47 1.39 6.65
C GLY A 127 -25.70 1.30 5.33
N LEU A 128 -24.95 0.21 5.11
CA LEU A 128 -24.10 -0.01 3.93
C LEU A 128 -23.18 1.18 3.61
N THR A 129 -22.79 1.93 4.64
CA THR A 129 -22.05 3.19 4.53
C THR A 129 -20.82 3.13 5.43
N LYS A 130 -19.63 3.27 4.83
CA LYS A 130 -18.38 3.40 5.59
C LYS A 130 -18.11 4.87 5.87
N VAL A 131 -18.00 5.23 7.14
CA VAL A 131 -17.61 6.58 7.57
C VAL A 131 -16.09 6.66 7.60
N MET A 132 -15.53 7.61 6.87
CA MET A 132 -14.10 7.92 6.87
C MET A 132 -13.87 9.19 7.72
N PRO A 133 -13.18 9.08 8.87
CA PRO A 133 -13.05 10.20 9.80
C PRO A 133 -12.06 11.27 9.32
N GLU A 134 -11.21 10.95 8.35
CA GLU A 134 -10.15 11.82 7.83
C GLU A 134 -10.19 11.82 6.30
N ASP A 135 -9.97 13.00 5.70
CA ASP A 135 -9.89 13.12 4.25
C ASP A 135 -8.52 12.68 3.72
N LEU A 136 -8.49 12.29 2.44
CA LEU A 136 -7.30 11.73 1.81
C LEU A 136 -6.11 12.71 1.79
N THR A 137 -6.36 14.01 1.70
CA THR A 137 -5.31 15.04 1.68
C THR A 137 -4.64 15.14 3.04
N GLN A 138 -5.44 15.17 4.11
CA GLN A 138 -4.90 15.16 5.46
C GLN A 138 -4.13 13.87 5.75
N THR A 139 -4.66 12.71 5.35
CA THR A 139 -3.96 11.43 5.48
C THR A 139 -2.62 11.42 4.75
N TYR A 140 -2.58 11.95 3.52
CA TYR A 140 -1.35 12.06 2.73
C TYR A 140 -0.25 12.85 3.44
N GLU A 141 -0.59 14.04 3.96
CA GLU A 141 0.39 14.90 4.63
C GLU A 141 0.94 14.28 5.92
N ARG A 142 0.06 13.69 6.72
CA ARG A 142 0.43 13.06 7.99
C ARG A 142 1.37 11.87 7.77
N ILE A 143 1.04 11.00 6.82
CA ILE A 143 1.87 9.83 6.52
C ILE A 143 3.22 10.25 5.92
N ARG A 144 3.27 11.23 5.01
CA ARG A 144 4.54 11.70 4.44
C ARG A 144 5.48 12.27 5.50
N ARG A 145 4.96 13.09 6.42
CA ARG A 145 5.73 13.61 7.56
C ARG A 145 6.24 12.49 8.47
N SER A 146 5.41 11.48 8.71
CA SER A 146 5.80 10.31 9.50
C SER A 146 6.92 9.51 8.81
N LEU A 147 6.81 9.28 7.50
CA LEU A 147 7.81 8.60 6.68
C LEU A 147 9.17 9.30 6.69
N GLU A 148 9.21 10.63 6.56
CA GLU A 148 10.44 11.41 6.67
C GLU A 148 11.13 11.16 8.02
N SER A 149 10.34 11.12 9.09
CA SER A 149 10.86 10.91 10.44
C SER A 149 11.36 9.48 10.68
N VAL A 150 10.67 8.47 10.13
CA VAL A 150 11.07 7.06 10.24
C VAL A 150 12.32 6.78 9.41
N THR A 151 12.39 7.31 8.18
CA THR A 151 13.53 7.09 7.27
C THR A 151 14.83 7.64 7.85
N ASN A 152 14.78 8.82 8.48
CA ASN A 152 15.92 9.41 9.19
C ASN A 152 16.39 8.59 10.41
N THR A 153 15.56 7.68 10.93
CA THR A 153 15.89 6.80 12.06
C THR A 153 16.45 5.45 11.58
N VAL A 154 16.00 4.96 10.42
CA VAL A 154 16.36 3.64 9.87
C VAL A 154 17.76 3.62 9.23
N SER A 155 18.30 4.75 8.76
CA SER A 155 19.69 4.84 8.28
C SER A 155 20.74 4.45 9.32
N THR A 156 20.33 4.24 10.58
CA THR A 156 21.22 3.95 11.71
C THR A 156 21.17 2.48 12.18
N THR A 157 20.24 1.61 11.72
CA THR A 157 19.91 0.38 12.48
C THR A 157 19.57 -0.94 11.76
N MET A 158 19.65 -1.10 10.43
CA MET A 158 19.21 -2.35 9.77
C MET A 158 20.34 -3.13 9.08
N GLU A 159 20.85 -4.17 9.76
CA GLU A 159 21.53 -5.32 9.14
C GLU A 159 20.56 -6.50 9.06
N TRP A 160 20.49 -7.14 7.89
CA TRP A 160 19.60 -8.27 7.57
C TRP A 160 20.46 -9.48 7.21
N GLU A 161 20.99 -10.15 8.21
CA GLU A 161 21.61 -11.47 8.06
C GLU A 161 20.68 -12.51 8.72
N ASP A 162 20.54 -13.68 8.11
CA ASP A 162 19.79 -14.87 8.57
C ASP A 162 18.33 -15.09 8.14
N CYS A 163 18.05 -15.01 6.83
CA CYS A 163 16.84 -15.63 6.23
C CYS A 163 17.13 -16.88 5.36
N ALA A 164 18.36 -17.39 5.34
CA ALA A 164 18.77 -18.43 4.39
C ALA A 164 18.52 -19.88 4.81
N GLU A 165 18.08 -20.16 6.05
CA GLU A 165 18.09 -21.54 6.58
C GLU A 165 16.75 -22.29 6.60
N VAL A 166 15.65 -21.74 6.07
CA VAL A 166 14.37 -22.45 6.06
C VAL A 166 14.03 -22.94 4.65
N MET A 167 14.72 -24.01 4.20
CA MET A 167 14.26 -25.02 3.23
C MET A 167 15.31 -26.15 3.10
N GLN A 168 15.51 -26.90 4.20
CA GLN A 168 16.09 -28.25 4.18
C GLN A 168 15.10 -29.22 4.83
#